data_AF-A0A7L1GHC2-F1
#
_entry.id   AF-A0A7L1GHC2-F1
#
_cell.length_a   1.000
_cell.length_b   1.000
_cell.length_c   1.000
_cell.angle_alpha   90.00
_cell.angle_beta   90.00
_cell.angle_gamma   90.00
#
_symmetry.space_group_name_H-M   'P 1'
#
loop_
_entity.id
_entity.type
_entity.pdbx_description
1 polymer ?
#
loop_
_entity_poly.entity_id
_entity_poly.type
_entity_poly.pdbx_seq_one_letter_code
_entity_poly.pdbx_strand_id
1 'polypeptide(L)'
;GPGRSITWTGPGFARVPSGAGLRFAINNIPFSMDFDIMIRYEPQSLEDWLASVAVQPIGFLSSPHCQNKGLSQEPHVLPLPATKTIAFLQTPVCLEPGTEYSVDMYFSQASASDPAAELFILIDSLGLIPRISSVENLCSEKDLDEYQKYHCIEIASEVGPHILPEVCARLIVSMSARIHNGAVACKCNPQGSLNTSCSKLGGQCQCKANVVGHCCDTCSVGSYGFGCHGCYACECHPQGSLSTLCDQVTGQCSCRWKVGGQRCSRCLAGYFGFPHCRPCLCNGYAELCDPLTGGCLNCRGFTTGSHCERCMDGYYGNPLNGEHCHPCMCPGAPTSNRYFAHSCYQDSQSAQSVCNCLKGYSGM
;
A
#
# COMPACT_ATOMS: atom_id res chain seq x y z
N GLY A 1 -4.74 8.76 12.60
CA GLY A 1 -4.03 9.41 13.72
C GLY A 1 -3.00 10.37 13.16
N PRO A 2 -2.58 11.40 13.90
CA PRO A 2 -1.59 12.37 13.41
C PRO A 2 -0.33 11.61 12.97
N GLY A 3 0.19 12.02 11.82
CA GLY A 3 1.14 11.26 11.00
C GLY A 3 2.36 10.77 11.78
N ARG A 4 2.50 9.45 11.85
CA ARG A 4 3.76 8.80 12.21
C ARG A 4 4.80 9.29 11.19
N SER A 5 5.89 9.90 11.66
CA SER A 5 7.01 10.28 10.81
C SER A 5 7.46 9.05 10.02
N ILE A 6 7.56 9.18 8.70
CA ILE A 6 8.01 8.09 7.84
C ILE A 6 9.48 7.84 8.16
N THR A 7 9.79 6.64 8.67
CA THR A 7 11.15 6.22 9.08
C THR A 7 11.86 5.35 8.04
N TRP A 8 11.22 5.11 6.89
CA TRP A 8 11.71 4.22 5.83
C TRP A 8 11.72 4.92 4.48
N THR A 9 12.35 4.29 3.49
CA THR A 9 12.42 4.76 2.11
C THR A 9 11.56 3.91 1.18
N GLY A 10 11.14 4.48 0.05
CA GLY A 10 10.35 3.76 -0.95
C GLY A 10 9.00 3.24 -0.40
N PRO A 11 8.52 2.06 -0.85
CA PRO A 11 7.18 1.57 -0.54
C PRO A 11 7.04 1.00 0.88
N GLY A 12 8.13 0.71 1.59
CA GLY A 12 8.10 0.02 2.87
C GLY A 12 9.33 -0.86 3.08
N PHE A 13 9.13 -1.96 3.79
CA PHE A 13 10.17 -2.91 4.14
C PHE A 13 9.98 -4.25 3.42
N ALA A 14 11.07 -4.96 3.16
CA ALA A 14 11.06 -6.39 2.86
C ALA A 14 10.96 -7.18 4.17
N ARG A 15 9.96 -8.07 4.28
CA ARG A 15 9.85 -9.03 5.39
C ARG A 15 10.76 -10.22 5.11
N VAL A 16 11.81 -10.40 5.91
CA VAL A 16 12.82 -11.45 5.73
C VAL A 16 12.77 -12.44 6.89
N PRO A 17 12.33 -13.69 6.66
CA PRO A 17 12.37 -14.74 7.68
C PRO A 17 13.81 -15.10 8.10
N SER A 18 13.97 -15.66 9.30
CA SER A 18 15.25 -16.22 9.73
C SER A 18 15.74 -17.31 8.77
N GLY A 19 17.01 -17.23 8.37
CA GLY A 19 17.65 -18.10 7.38
C GLY A 19 17.42 -17.69 5.91
N ALA A 20 16.54 -16.71 5.65
CA ALA A 20 16.35 -16.17 4.31
C ALA A 20 17.35 -15.03 4.02
N GLY A 21 17.43 -14.64 2.73
CA GLY A 21 18.34 -13.61 2.29
C GLY A 21 17.79 -12.69 1.21
N LEU A 22 18.49 -11.58 0.98
CA LEU A 22 18.24 -10.59 -0.04
C LEU A 22 19.47 -10.46 -0.94
N ARG A 23 19.24 -10.21 -2.23
CA ARG A 23 20.27 -9.91 -3.23
C ARG A 23 20.04 -8.50 -3.77
N PHE A 24 21.03 -7.63 -3.61
CA PHE A 24 21.02 -6.29 -4.17
C PHE A 24 21.95 -6.23 -5.39
N ALA A 25 21.42 -5.80 -6.54
CA ALA A 25 22.21 -5.56 -7.74
C ALA A 25 22.67 -4.09 -7.77
N ILE A 26 23.98 -3.88 -7.91
CA ILE A 26 24.62 -2.56 -7.93
C ILE A 26 25.34 -2.40 -9.27
N ASN A 27 24.91 -1.43 -10.06
CA ASN A 27 25.42 -1.21 -11.42
C ASN A 27 25.71 0.27 -11.74
N ASN A 28 25.64 1.14 -10.73
CA ASN A 28 25.66 2.60 -10.89
C ASN A 28 26.74 3.27 -10.02
N ILE A 29 27.89 2.62 -9.84
CA ILE A 29 29.01 3.17 -9.09
C ILE A 29 29.61 4.37 -9.84
N PRO A 30 29.64 5.58 -9.25
CA PRO A 30 30.05 6.80 -9.95
C PRO A 30 31.57 6.98 -10.00
N PHE A 31 32.31 6.42 -9.04
CA PHE A 31 33.73 6.64 -8.86
C PHE A 31 34.39 5.43 -8.19
N SER A 32 35.64 5.12 -8.56
CA SER A 32 36.40 4.00 -8.01
C SER A 32 36.96 4.37 -6.63
N MET A 33 36.39 3.79 -5.57
CA MET A 33 36.80 4.07 -4.18
C MET A 33 36.26 3.02 -3.20
N ASP A 34 36.60 3.18 -1.92
CA ASP A 34 36.02 2.36 -0.86
C ASP A 34 34.67 2.93 -0.39
N PHE A 35 33.72 2.04 -0.11
CA PHE A 35 32.39 2.34 0.38
C PHE A 35 32.14 1.62 1.71
N ASP A 36 31.53 2.32 2.66
CA ASP A 36 30.91 1.71 3.82
C ASP A 36 29.55 1.15 3.43
N ILE A 37 29.30 -0.11 3.80
CA ILE A 37 27.99 -0.75 3.63
C ILE A 37 27.16 -0.49 4.86
N MET A 38 25.95 0.01 4.64
CA MET A 38 24.98 0.32 5.68
C MET A 38 23.68 -0.43 5.42
N ILE A 39 23.05 -0.98 6.46
CA ILE A 39 21.72 -1.59 6.39
C ILE A 39 20.77 -0.78 7.25
N ARG A 40 19.63 -0.36 6.67
CA ARG A 40 18.47 0.13 7.40
C ARG A 40 17.48 -1.01 7.64
N TYR A 41 17.03 -1.16 8.88
CA TYR A 41 16.13 -2.24 9.28
C TYR A 41 15.22 -1.81 10.45
N GLU A 42 14.14 -2.55 10.65
CA GLU A 42 13.25 -2.41 11.79
C GLU A 42 13.14 -3.74 12.55
N PRO A 43 13.69 -3.85 13.77
CA PRO A 43 13.64 -5.08 14.55
C PRO A 43 12.21 -5.39 15.01
N GLN A 44 11.84 -6.67 14.96
CA GLN A 44 10.51 -7.16 15.37
C GLN A 44 10.55 -7.94 16.70
N SER A 45 11.74 -8.04 17.29
CA SER A 45 12.04 -8.78 18.53
C SER A 45 13.01 -7.99 19.39
N LEU A 46 13.12 -8.36 20.67
CA LEU A 46 14.12 -7.82 21.59
C LEU A 46 15.51 -8.46 21.41
N GLU A 47 15.57 -9.55 20.65
CA GLU A 47 16.79 -10.31 20.37
C GLU A 47 17.52 -9.74 19.15
N ASP A 48 18.85 -9.71 19.23
CA ASP A 48 19.72 -9.24 18.15
C ASP A 48 19.72 -10.19 16.95
N TRP A 49 19.95 -9.63 15.77
CA TRP A 49 20.10 -10.37 14.52
C TRP A 49 21.55 -10.34 14.05
N LEU A 50 21.92 -11.32 13.22
CA LEU A 50 23.18 -11.33 12.48
C LEU A 50 22.88 -11.33 10.99
N ALA A 51 23.55 -10.45 10.25
CA ALA A 51 23.59 -10.46 8.80
C ALA A 51 24.94 -10.98 8.31
N SER A 52 24.92 -11.94 7.41
CA SER A 52 26.08 -12.44 6.68
C SER A 52 26.10 -11.77 5.30
N VAL A 53 27.12 -10.98 5.01
CA VAL A 53 27.20 -10.07 3.86
C VAL A 53 28.34 -10.51 2.93
N ALA A 54 28.00 -10.91 1.71
CA ALA A 54 28.95 -11.23 0.66
C ALA A 54 28.80 -10.24 -0.50
N VAL A 55 29.91 -9.67 -0.96
CA VAL A 55 29.94 -8.79 -2.13
C VAL A 55 30.71 -9.49 -3.24
N GLN A 56 30.08 -9.63 -4.41
CA GLN A 56 30.63 -10.35 -5.53
C GLN A 56 30.50 -9.51 -6.81
N PRO A 57 31.57 -9.38 -7.62
CA PRO A 57 31.44 -8.80 -8.95
C PRO A 57 30.77 -9.81 -9.88
N ILE A 58 29.85 -9.33 -10.72
CA ILE A 58 29.22 -10.10 -11.79
C ILE A 58 30.08 -9.90 -13.04
N GLY A 59 30.96 -10.87 -13.31
CA GLY A 59 31.88 -10.86 -14.46
C GLY A 59 33.34 -10.63 -14.08
N PHE A 60 34.15 -10.26 -15.07
CA PHE A 60 35.60 -10.02 -14.88
C PHE A 60 35.85 -8.59 -14.42
N LEU A 61 36.56 -8.43 -13.31
CA LEU A 61 37.07 -7.12 -12.84
C LEU A 61 38.09 -6.60 -13.84
N SER A 62 37.74 -5.53 -14.58
CA SER A 62 38.58 -4.98 -15.65
C SER A 62 39.60 -3.93 -15.18
N SER A 63 39.42 -3.31 -14.00
CA SER A 63 40.33 -2.25 -13.54
C SER A 63 41.28 -2.68 -12.41
N PRO A 64 42.53 -2.19 -12.40
CA PRO A 64 43.55 -2.58 -11.43
C PRO A 64 43.34 -1.98 -10.03
N HIS A 65 42.45 -0.98 -9.87
CA HIS A 65 42.32 -0.23 -8.62
C HIS A 65 41.73 -1.07 -7.48
N CYS A 66 40.64 -1.79 -7.73
CA CYS A 66 40.03 -2.67 -6.74
C CYS A 66 40.55 -4.12 -6.80
N GLN A 67 41.26 -4.53 -7.86
CA GLN A 67 41.83 -5.89 -7.99
C GLN A 67 42.80 -6.26 -6.86
N ASN A 68 43.66 -5.33 -6.44
CA ASN A 68 44.65 -5.58 -5.37
C ASN A 68 44.04 -5.61 -3.96
N LYS A 69 42.80 -5.13 -3.80
CA LYS A 69 42.07 -5.13 -2.53
C LYS A 69 41.18 -6.37 -2.33
N GLY A 70 41.25 -7.33 -3.26
CA GLY A 70 40.63 -8.66 -3.19
C GLY A 70 39.34 -8.70 -2.38
N LEU A 71 38.18 -8.58 -3.03
CA LEU A 71 36.90 -8.81 -2.37
C LEU A 71 36.96 -10.15 -1.63
N SER A 72 36.89 -10.10 -0.30
CA SER A 72 36.95 -11.28 0.55
C SER A 72 35.87 -12.25 0.10
N GLN A 73 36.26 -13.47 -0.25
CA GLN A 73 35.29 -14.53 -0.58
C GLN A 73 34.49 -14.96 0.65
N GLU A 74 35.03 -14.74 1.85
CA GLU A 74 34.32 -15.02 3.09
C GLU A 74 33.31 -13.91 3.39
N PRO A 75 32.05 -14.27 3.68
CA PRO A 75 31.04 -13.30 4.02
C PRO A 75 31.37 -12.61 5.34
N HIS A 76 31.19 -11.29 5.37
CA HIS A 76 31.39 -10.49 6.56
C HIS A 76 30.18 -10.60 7.48
N VAL A 77 30.41 -10.75 8.78
CA VAL A 77 29.34 -10.79 9.78
C VAL A 77 29.06 -9.38 10.28
N LEU A 78 27.80 -8.96 10.20
CA LEU A 78 27.30 -7.68 10.67
C LEU A 78 26.26 -7.91 11.76
N PRO A 79 26.53 -7.52 13.02
CA PRO A 79 25.52 -7.51 14.06
C PRO A 79 24.46 -6.45 13.81
N LEU A 80 23.20 -6.82 14.03
CA LEU A 80 22.01 -5.97 13.91
C LEU A 80 21.31 -5.91 15.28
N PRO A 81 21.73 -4.97 16.16
CA PRO A 81 21.14 -4.87 17.50
C PRO A 81 19.65 -4.52 17.46
N ALA A 82 18.87 -5.10 18.37
CA ALA A 82 17.42 -4.85 18.50
C ALA A 82 17.08 -3.40 18.93
N THR A 83 18.06 -2.65 19.42
CA THR A 83 17.91 -1.25 19.86
C THR A 83 18.27 -0.22 18.80
N LYS A 84 18.65 -0.68 17.61
CA LYS A 84 19.10 0.15 16.49
C LYS A 84 18.24 -0.11 15.26
N THR A 85 18.22 0.84 14.34
CA THR A 85 17.55 0.76 13.04
C THR A 85 18.54 0.86 11.87
N ILE A 86 19.82 1.02 12.19
CA ILE A 86 20.92 1.22 11.26
C ILE A 86 22.12 0.44 11.79
N ALA A 87 22.79 -0.31 10.91
CA ALA A 87 24.07 -0.94 11.19
C ALA A 87 25.05 -0.71 10.03
N PHE A 88 26.34 -0.61 10.35
CA PHE A 88 27.42 -0.38 9.39
C PHE A 88 28.39 -1.55 9.41
N LEU A 89 28.78 -2.01 8.22
CA LEU A 89 29.82 -2.98 8.06
C LEU A 89 31.18 -2.37 8.40
N GLN A 90 31.94 -3.01 9.28
CA GLN A 90 33.23 -2.47 9.75
C GLN A 90 34.28 -2.42 8.63
N THR A 91 34.27 -3.43 7.76
CA THR A 91 35.18 -3.55 6.62
C THR A 91 34.58 -2.86 5.40
N PRO A 92 35.25 -1.85 4.83
CA PRO A 92 34.77 -1.21 3.63
C PRO A 92 34.97 -2.09 2.40
N VAL A 93 34.23 -1.80 1.33
CA VAL A 93 34.33 -2.52 0.07
C VAL A 93 34.74 -1.57 -1.04
N CYS A 94 35.78 -1.93 -1.79
CA CYS A 94 36.21 -1.20 -2.98
C CYS A 94 35.29 -1.55 -4.16
N LEU A 95 34.65 -0.54 -4.75
CA LEU A 95 33.77 -0.70 -5.91
C LEU A 95 34.21 0.26 -7.02
N GLU A 96 34.04 -0.14 -8.28
CA GLU A 96 34.46 0.65 -9.44
C GLU A 96 33.35 0.84 -10.50
N PRO A 97 33.38 1.94 -11.28
CA PRO A 97 32.42 2.18 -12.35
C PRO A 97 32.51 1.13 -13.46
N GLY A 98 31.38 0.83 -14.10
CA GLY A 98 31.31 -0.10 -15.23
C GLY A 98 31.29 -1.59 -14.84
N THR A 99 31.52 -1.91 -13.57
CA THR A 99 31.37 -3.26 -13.01
C THR A 99 30.01 -3.39 -12.33
N GLU A 100 29.31 -4.49 -12.59
CA GLU A 100 28.10 -4.87 -11.87
C GLU A 100 28.47 -5.72 -10.66
N TYR A 101 27.86 -5.47 -9.51
CA TYR A 101 28.08 -6.19 -8.27
C TYR A 101 26.77 -6.73 -7.71
N SER A 102 26.83 -7.91 -7.09
CA SER A 102 25.77 -8.42 -6.22
C SER A 102 26.21 -8.37 -4.76
N VAL A 103 25.37 -7.78 -3.91
CA VAL A 103 25.48 -7.88 -2.45
C VAL A 103 24.44 -8.86 -1.97
N ASP A 104 24.92 -10.03 -1.54
CA ASP A 104 24.10 -11.09 -0.97
C ASP A 104 24.13 -11.00 0.55
N MET A 105 22.94 -10.96 1.15
CA MET A 105 22.76 -10.81 2.59
C MET A 105 21.88 -11.93 3.12
N TYR A 106 22.36 -12.71 4.09
CA TYR A 106 21.58 -13.71 4.81
C TYR A 106 21.37 -13.31 6.26
N PHE A 107 20.14 -13.43 6.75
CA PHE A 107 19.76 -12.94 8.07
C PHE A 107 19.42 -14.10 8.99
N SER A 108 20.00 -14.11 10.19
CA SER A 108 19.77 -15.17 11.17
C SER A 108 19.65 -14.61 12.58
N GLN A 109 18.77 -15.22 13.37
CA GLN A 109 18.63 -14.96 14.80
C GLN A 109 18.95 -16.25 15.57
N ALA A 110 19.84 -16.16 16.56
CA ALA A 110 20.40 -17.33 17.25
C ALA A 110 19.42 -18.00 18.23
N SER A 111 18.38 -17.28 18.68
CA SER A 111 17.47 -17.68 19.76
C SER A 111 16.07 -18.03 19.24
N ALA A 112 15.97 -19.05 18.38
CA ALA A 112 14.68 -19.70 18.09
C ALA A 112 14.35 -20.71 19.21
N SER A 113 13.89 -20.20 20.37
CA SER A 113 13.44 -21.03 21.49
C SER A 113 12.06 -21.67 21.26
N ASP A 114 11.33 -21.22 20.23
CA ASP A 114 10.05 -21.80 19.80
C ASP A 114 10.06 -22.07 18.28
N PRO A 115 10.04 -23.34 17.84
CA PRO A 115 9.98 -23.69 16.42
C PRO A 115 8.65 -23.31 15.73
N ALA A 116 7.63 -22.86 16.47
CA ALA A 116 6.36 -22.39 15.91
C ALA A 116 6.31 -20.87 15.65
N ALA A 117 7.29 -20.09 16.13
CA ALA A 117 7.32 -18.64 15.91
C ALA A 117 7.89 -18.30 14.53
N GLU A 118 7.10 -17.67 13.66
CA GLU A 118 7.63 -17.04 12.44
C GLU A 118 8.52 -15.85 12.81
N LEU A 119 9.82 -16.07 13.01
CA LEU A 119 10.80 -15.03 13.27
C LEU A 119 11.20 -14.34 11.96
N PHE A 120 11.03 -13.02 11.90
CA PHE A 120 11.40 -12.21 10.75
C PHE A 120 11.94 -10.84 11.16
N ILE A 121 12.73 -10.25 10.27
CA ILE A 121 13.21 -8.87 10.35
C ILE A 121 12.64 -8.07 9.17
N LEU A 122 12.43 -6.77 9.36
CA LEU A 122 12.04 -5.86 8.29
C LEU A 122 13.27 -5.12 7.77
N ILE A 123 13.60 -5.27 6.49
CA ILE A 123 14.73 -4.58 5.85
C ILE A 123 14.20 -3.45 4.98
N ASP A 124 14.67 -2.22 5.21
CA ASP A 124 14.30 -1.03 4.42
C ASP A 124 15.20 -0.92 3.19
N SER A 125 16.50 -0.73 3.40
CA SER A 125 17.43 -0.40 2.32
C SER A 125 18.88 -0.78 2.63
N LEU A 126 19.64 -0.99 1.55
CA LEU A 126 21.09 -1.06 1.54
C LEU A 126 21.66 0.30 1.13
N GLY A 127 22.53 0.88 1.97
CA GLY A 127 23.26 2.10 1.68
C GLY A 127 24.71 1.81 1.32
N LEU A 128 25.23 2.49 0.29
CA LEU A 128 26.65 2.54 -0.04
C LEU A 128 27.14 3.97 0.22
N ILE A 129 28.01 4.12 1.21
CA ILE A 129 28.46 5.43 1.69
C ILE A 129 29.92 5.61 1.29
N PRO A 130 30.25 6.56 0.40
CA PRO A 130 31.63 6.78 -0.02
C PRO A 130 32.53 7.15 1.17
N ARG A 131 33.67 6.47 1.33
CA ARG A 131 34.66 6.84 2.35
C ARG A 131 35.45 8.06 1.93
N ILE A 132 35.32 9.14 2.69
CA ILE A 132 36.00 10.42 2.42
C ILE A 132 37.53 10.29 2.34
N SER A 133 38.13 9.39 3.13
CA SER A 133 39.57 9.14 3.14
C SER A 133 40.09 8.44 1.87
N SER A 134 39.22 7.83 1.07
CA SER A 134 39.59 7.17 -0.18
C SER A 134 39.69 8.14 -1.36
N VAL A 135 39.30 9.41 -1.19
CA VAL A 135 39.41 10.43 -2.23
C VAL A 135 40.76 11.16 -2.10
N GLU A 136 41.67 10.89 -3.03
CA GLU A 136 43.01 11.47 -3.02
C GLU A 136 43.00 13.00 -3.05
N ASN A 137 43.87 13.61 -2.24
CA ASN A 137 44.08 15.07 -2.17
C ASN A 137 42.79 15.88 -1.89
N LEU A 138 41.82 15.30 -1.18
CA LEU A 138 40.57 15.97 -0.83
C LEU A 138 40.63 16.71 0.52
N CYS A 139 41.15 16.06 1.55
CA CYS A 139 41.02 16.48 2.95
C CYS A 139 42.36 16.46 3.68
N SER A 140 42.55 17.42 4.59
CA SER A 140 43.63 17.36 5.58
C SER A 140 43.28 16.37 6.71
N GLU A 141 44.27 15.93 7.51
CA GLU A 141 44.01 15.11 8.71
C GLU A 141 42.98 15.77 9.63
N LYS A 142 43.05 17.09 9.80
CA LYS A 142 42.08 17.86 10.57
C LYS A 142 40.65 17.74 10.03
N ASP A 143 40.47 17.78 8.70
CA ASP A 143 39.15 17.62 8.10
C ASP A 143 38.58 16.21 8.35
N LEU A 144 39.44 15.18 8.32
CA LEU A 144 39.04 13.80 8.62
C LEU A 144 38.66 13.64 10.10
N ASP A 145 39.44 14.23 11.01
CA ASP A 145 39.14 14.23 12.45
C ASP A 145 37.80 14.94 12.74
N GLU A 146 37.55 16.08 12.10
CA GLU A 146 36.27 16.79 12.21
C GLU A 146 35.11 15.96 11.65
N TYR A 147 35.30 15.30 10.51
CA TYR A 147 34.28 14.45 9.89
C TYR A 147 33.83 13.31 10.81
N GLN A 148 34.80 12.67 11.50
CA GLN A 148 34.52 11.64 12.50
C GLN A 148 33.91 12.23 13.77
N LYS A 149 34.49 13.32 14.30
CA LYS A 149 34.04 13.96 15.55
C LYS A 149 32.59 14.40 15.49
N TYR A 150 32.13 14.89 14.34
CA TYR A 150 30.75 15.34 14.15
C TYR A 150 29.80 14.22 13.69
N HIS A 151 30.25 12.96 13.62
CA HIS A 151 29.43 11.83 13.20
C HIS A 151 28.69 12.09 11.88
N CYS A 152 29.41 12.65 10.90
CA CYS A 152 28.79 13.15 9.67
C CYS A 152 28.08 12.04 8.88
N ILE A 153 28.61 10.81 8.92
CA ILE A 153 28.01 9.64 8.26
C ILE A 153 26.69 9.29 8.93
N GLU A 154 26.70 9.16 10.25
CA GLU A 154 25.54 8.73 11.03
C GLU A 154 24.39 9.72 10.87
N ILE A 155 24.66 11.03 10.99
CA ILE A 155 23.66 12.08 10.81
C ILE A 155 23.11 12.07 9.37
N ALA A 156 23.98 11.98 8.36
CA ALA A 156 23.57 11.95 6.96
C ALA A 156 22.81 10.67 6.58
N SER A 157 22.96 9.61 7.37
CA SER A 157 22.33 8.31 7.17
C SER A 157 20.96 8.18 7.85
N GLU A 158 20.48 9.21 8.55
CA GLU A 158 19.12 9.22 9.11
C GLU A 158 18.05 9.54 8.03
N VAL A 159 16.85 8.99 8.22
CA VAL A 159 15.70 9.25 7.33
C VAL A 159 14.93 10.47 7.83
N GLY A 160 14.71 11.43 6.92
CA GLY A 160 13.89 12.61 7.19
C GLY A 160 14.69 13.90 7.31
N PRO A 161 14.02 15.02 7.63
CA PRO A 161 14.67 16.33 7.72
C PRO A 161 15.59 16.37 8.94
N HIS A 162 16.89 16.51 8.69
CA HIS A 162 17.92 16.70 9.70
C HIS A 162 18.80 17.91 9.34
N ILE A 163 19.33 18.58 10.37
CA ILE A 163 20.23 19.71 10.19
C ILE A 163 21.65 19.17 10.28
N LEU A 164 22.33 19.15 9.15
CA LEU A 164 23.72 18.72 9.08
C LEU A 164 24.64 19.86 9.57
N PRO A 165 25.63 19.59 10.45
CA PRO A 165 26.63 20.60 10.82
C PRO A 165 27.32 21.20 9.59
N GLU A 166 27.66 22.49 9.63
CA GLU A 166 28.25 23.20 8.50
C GLU A 166 29.54 22.52 7.99
N VAL A 167 30.36 22.00 8.92
CA VAL A 167 31.58 21.25 8.60
C VAL A 167 31.24 19.99 7.79
N CYS A 168 30.26 19.20 8.24
CA CYS A 168 29.80 18.02 7.51
C CYS A 168 29.24 18.40 6.14
N ALA A 169 28.44 19.46 6.04
CA ALA A 169 27.89 19.92 4.76
C ALA A 169 28.99 20.31 3.77
N ARG A 170 29.98 21.08 4.22
CA ARG A 170 31.15 21.49 3.42
C ARG A 170 31.93 20.27 2.91
N LEU A 171 32.23 19.32 3.78
CA LEU A 171 33.01 18.13 3.44
C LEU A 171 32.25 17.18 2.50
N ILE A 172 30.96 16.92 2.77
CA ILE A 172 30.12 16.08 1.91
C ILE A 172 29.95 16.71 0.52
N VAL A 173 29.72 18.02 0.42
CA VAL A 173 29.63 18.73 -0.87
C VAL A 173 30.94 18.64 -1.63
N SER A 174 32.08 18.79 -0.96
CA SER A 174 33.40 18.74 -1.59
C SER A 174 33.71 17.34 -2.12
N MET A 175 33.39 16.30 -1.33
CA MET A 175 33.50 14.91 -1.73
C MET A 175 32.59 14.58 -2.93
N SER A 176 31.32 14.96 -2.84
CA SER A 176 30.34 14.78 -3.93
C SER A 176 30.79 15.45 -5.22
N ALA A 177 31.35 16.66 -5.16
CA ALA A 177 31.88 17.36 -6.31
C ALA A 177 33.07 16.64 -6.97
N ARG A 178 33.93 15.96 -6.20
CA ARG A 178 34.99 15.12 -6.77
C ARG A 178 34.45 13.86 -7.42
N ILE A 179 33.54 13.16 -6.74
CA ILE A 179 32.94 11.90 -7.21
C ILE A 179 32.16 12.11 -8.52
N HIS A 180 31.45 13.23 -8.65
CA HIS A 180 30.58 13.51 -9.79
C HIS A 180 31.14 14.52 -10.80
N ASN A 181 32.41 14.93 -10.65
CA ASN A 181 33.06 15.96 -11.47
C ASN A 181 32.26 17.27 -11.55
N GLY A 182 31.85 17.76 -10.37
CA GLY A 182 31.01 18.94 -10.19
C GLY A 182 29.68 18.62 -9.51
N ALA A 183 28.70 19.50 -9.69
CA ALA A 183 27.36 19.31 -9.14
C ALA A 183 26.50 18.45 -10.08
N VAL A 184 25.66 17.60 -9.50
CA VAL A 184 24.67 16.80 -10.25
C VAL A 184 23.43 17.65 -10.53
N ALA A 185 22.96 17.66 -11.77
CA ALA A 185 21.76 18.40 -12.16
C ALA A 185 20.49 17.82 -11.51
N CYS A 186 19.58 18.69 -11.06
CA CYS A 186 18.29 18.29 -10.53
C CYS A 186 17.47 17.54 -11.60
N LYS A 187 16.82 16.44 -11.21
CA LYS A 187 15.92 15.65 -12.07
C LYS A 187 14.48 15.67 -11.54
N CYS A 188 14.02 16.85 -11.13
CA CYS A 188 12.67 17.03 -10.58
C CYS A 188 11.60 16.70 -11.63
N ASN A 189 10.63 15.87 -11.27
CA ASN A 189 9.53 15.50 -12.12
C ASN A 189 8.62 16.72 -12.36
N PRO A 190 8.38 17.14 -13.62
CA PRO A 190 7.62 18.35 -13.90
C PRO A 190 6.15 18.29 -13.46
N GLN A 191 5.56 17.08 -13.37
CA GLN A 191 4.20 16.91 -12.89
C GLN A 191 4.12 16.88 -11.37
N GLY A 192 5.06 16.22 -10.70
CA GLY A 192 5.04 16.01 -9.26
C GLY A 192 5.79 17.06 -8.44
N SER A 193 6.65 17.88 -9.04
CA SER A 193 7.38 18.96 -8.37
C SER A 193 6.72 20.33 -8.55
N LEU A 194 6.92 21.22 -7.59
CA LEU A 194 6.47 22.62 -7.64
C LEU A 194 7.27 23.47 -8.63
N ASN A 195 8.55 23.14 -8.81
CA ASN A 195 9.49 23.81 -9.70
C ASN A 195 10.59 22.82 -10.12
N THR A 196 11.52 23.29 -10.97
CA THR A 196 12.65 22.50 -11.45
C THR A 196 13.91 22.64 -10.59
N SER A 197 13.86 23.41 -9.49
CA SER A 197 14.98 23.59 -8.58
C SER A 197 14.91 22.59 -7.44
N CYS A 198 16.08 22.20 -6.96
CA CYS A 198 16.21 21.28 -5.84
C CYS A 198 17.15 21.85 -4.78
N SER A 199 17.12 21.28 -3.58
CA SER A 199 18.04 21.65 -2.51
C SER A 199 19.49 21.52 -2.98
N LYS A 200 20.32 22.53 -2.70
CA LYS A 200 21.76 22.51 -3.03
C LYS A 200 22.48 21.34 -2.36
N LEU A 201 22.04 20.96 -1.16
CA LEU A 201 22.54 19.80 -0.44
C LEU A 201 21.55 18.65 -0.59
N GLY A 202 22.02 17.51 -1.07
CA GLY A 202 21.22 16.28 -1.22
C GLY A 202 20.22 16.28 -2.37
N GLY A 203 20.01 17.39 -3.08
CA GLY A 203 19.24 17.42 -4.34
C GLY A 203 17.73 17.18 -4.21
N GLN A 204 17.15 17.27 -3.01
CA GLN A 204 15.73 17.03 -2.81
C GLN A 204 14.87 18.07 -3.56
N CYS A 205 13.98 17.59 -4.42
CA CYS A 205 12.99 18.41 -5.12
C CYS A 205 11.84 18.82 -4.20
N GLN A 206 11.21 19.97 -4.47
CA GLN A 206 10.02 20.42 -3.75
C GLN A 206 8.78 19.75 -4.33
N CYS A 207 8.25 18.75 -3.63
CA CYS A 207 7.14 17.93 -4.13
C CYS A 207 5.78 18.59 -3.89
N LYS A 208 4.83 18.30 -4.77
CA LYS A 208 3.41 18.65 -4.62
C LYS A 208 2.76 17.82 -3.51
N ALA A 209 1.53 18.19 -3.18
CA ALA A 209 0.74 17.50 -2.16
C ALA A 209 0.71 15.99 -2.40
N ASN A 210 1.03 15.22 -1.36
CA ASN A 210 1.06 13.76 -1.37
C ASN A 210 1.98 13.12 -2.41
N VAL A 211 2.98 13.84 -2.90
CA VAL A 211 4.06 13.32 -3.75
C VAL A 211 5.33 13.24 -2.93
N VAL A 212 6.09 12.15 -3.08
CA VAL A 212 7.32 11.87 -2.35
C VAL A 212 8.42 11.38 -3.31
N GLY A 213 9.61 11.16 -2.74
CA GLY A 213 10.80 10.73 -3.48
C GLY A 213 11.72 11.89 -3.80
N HIS A 214 12.99 11.56 -4.07
CA HIS A 214 14.03 12.53 -4.41
C HIS A 214 13.65 13.40 -5.61
N CYS A 215 13.02 12.78 -6.63
CA CYS A 215 12.59 13.41 -7.87
C CYS A 215 11.08 13.78 -7.89
N CYS A 216 10.33 13.59 -6.80
CA CYS A 216 8.88 13.80 -6.75
C CYS A 216 8.09 13.06 -7.83
N ASP A 217 8.38 11.78 -8.02
CA ASP A 217 7.84 10.94 -9.09
C ASP A 217 6.83 9.89 -8.61
N THR A 218 6.60 9.80 -7.30
CA THR A 218 5.80 8.73 -6.69
C THR A 218 4.82 9.31 -5.67
N CYS A 219 3.61 8.74 -5.58
CA CYS A 219 2.67 9.12 -4.53
C CYS A 219 3.16 8.65 -3.15
N SER A 220 2.85 9.42 -2.12
CA SER A 220 3.04 9.00 -0.73
C SER A 220 2.20 7.76 -0.42
N VAL A 221 2.65 6.97 0.55
CA VAL A 221 1.88 5.84 1.08
C VAL A 221 0.51 6.35 1.56
N GLY A 222 -0.57 5.69 1.13
CA GLY A 222 -1.94 6.14 1.42
C GLY A 222 -2.49 7.21 0.47
N SER A 223 -1.83 7.42 -0.67
CA SER A 223 -2.29 8.32 -1.74
C SER A 223 -2.22 7.66 -3.11
N TYR A 224 -2.97 8.19 -4.08
CA TYR A 224 -3.10 7.63 -5.42
C TYR A 224 -3.30 8.71 -6.50
N GLY A 225 -3.22 8.30 -7.77
CA GLY A 225 -3.59 9.15 -8.91
C GLY A 225 -2.59 10.26 -9.19
N PHE A 226 -1.31 9.89 -9.37
CA PHE A 226 -0.24 10.84 -9.69
C PHE A 226 -0.59 11.71 -10.90
N GLY A 227 -0.47 13.03 -10.75
CA GLY A 227 -0.73 13.98 -11.82
C GLY A 227 -0.27 15.41 -11.51
N CYS A 228 -0.70 16.37 -12.32
CA CYS A 228 -0.29 17.77 -12.20
C CYS A 228 -0.74 18.45 -10.89
N HIS A 229 -1.71 17.88 -10.18
CA HIS A 229 -2.19 18.34 -8.87
C HIS A 229 -1.50 17.62 -7.68
N GLY A 230 -0.53 16.75 -7.95
CA GLY A 230 0.05 15.85 -6.95
C GLY A 230 -0.68 14.51 -6.91
N CYS A 231 -0.97 14.02 -5.70
CA CYS A 231 -1.75 12.80 -5.48
C CYS A 231 -2.93 13.04 -4.53
N TYR A 232 -3.97 12.21 -4.66
CA TYR A 232 -5.16 12.23 -3.82
C TYR A 232 -5.04 11.25 -2.66
N ALA A 233 -5.52 11.60 -1.47
CA ALA A 233 -5.56 10.66 -0.35
C ALA A 233 -6.56 9.52 -0.61
N CYS A 234 -6.23 8.30 -0.17
CA CYS A 234 -7.09 7.12 -0.37
C CYS A 234 -8.47 7.25 0.31
N GLU A 235 -8.51 7.80 1.52
CA GLU A 235 -9.73 7.96 2.33
C GLU A 235 -10.53 6.65 2.52
N CYS A 236 -9.83 5.52 2.73
CA CYS A 236 -10.48 4.24 3.00
C CYS A 236 -11.27 4.27 4.31
N HIS A 237 -12.52 3.82 4.28
CA HIS A 237 -13.41 3.86 5.43
C HIS A 237 -12.99 2.87 6.52
N PRO A 238 -12.73 3.29 7.76
CA PRO A 238 -12.08 2.44 8.77
C PRO A 238 -12.90 1.20 9.17
N GLN A 239 -14.23 1.30 9.22
CA GLN A 239 -15.11 0.13 9.46
C GLN A 239 -15.33 -0.74 8.21
N GLY A 240 -15.04 -0.23 7.02
CA GLY A 240 -15.37 -0.89 5.75
C GLY A 240 -14.18 -1.48 5.02
N SER A 241 -12.96 -0.99 5.30
CA SER A 241 -11.72 -1.48 4.71
C SER A 241 -10.91 -2.35 5.69
N LEU A 242 -9.98 -3.13 5.13
CA LEU A 242 -8.98 -3.91 5.83
C LEU A 242 -7.71 -3.09 6.15
N SER A 243 -7.49 -2.00 5.41
CA SER A 243 -6.34 -1.12 5.53
C SER A 243 -6.74 0.32 5.19
N THR A 244 -5.92 1.28 5.60
CA THR A 244 -5.99 2.68 5.14
C THR A 244 -5.28 2.91 3.82
N LEU A 245 -4.57 1.90 3.32
CA LEU A 245 -3.88 1.92 2.03
C LEU A 245 -4.84 1.56 0.90
N CYS A 246 -4.60 2.15 -0.26
CA CYS A 246 -5.30 1.85 -1.50
C CYS A 246 -4.29 1.63 -2.63
N ASP A 247 -4.78 1.07 -3.73
CA ASP A 247 -4.02 0.99 -4.97
C ASP A 247 -3.60 2.38 -5.47
N GLN A 248 -2.30 2.58 -5.73
CA GLN A 248 -1.74 3.91 -6.03
C GLN A 248 -2.17 4.48 -7.39
N VAL A 249 -2.77 3.67 -8.26
CA VAL A 249 -3.25 4.12 -9.57
C VAL A 249 -4.75 4.39 -9.52
N THR A 250 -5.52 3.40 -9.09
CA THR A 250 -6.99 3.41 -9.13
C THR A 250 -7.63 4.01 -7.88
N GLY A 251 -6.90 4.08 -6.76
CA GLY A 251 -7.42 4.50 -5.47
C GLY A 251 -8.30 3.47 -4.79
N GLN A 252 -8.41 2.24 -5.31
CA GLN A 252 -9.28 1.21 -4.74
C GLN A 252 -8.72 0.69 -3.40
N CYS A 253 -9.50 0.83 -2.34
CA CYS A 253 -9.22 0.29 -1.02
C CYS A 253 -9.56 -1.21 -0.95
N SER A 254 -8.83 -1.94 -0.10
CA SER A 254 -9.15 -3.34 0.21
C SER A 254 -10.37 -3.43 1.12
N CYS A 255 -11.54 -3.73 0.55
CA CYS A 255 -12.79 -3.77 1.29
C CYS A 255 -12.99 -5.06 2.08
N ARG A 256 -13.69 -4.96 3.21
CA ARG A 256 -14.19 -6.11 3.97
C ARG A 256 -15.27 -6.84 3.17
N TRP A 257 -15.53 -8.08 3.57
CA TRP A 257 -16.58 -8.91 2.99
C TRP A 257 -17.93 -8.16 2.93
N LYS A 258 -18.61 -8.22 1.78
CA LYS A 258 -19.90 -7.55 1.48
C LYS A 258 -19.88 -6.02 1.43
N VAL A 259 -18.71 -5.38 1.57
CA VAL A 259 -18.52 -3.93 1.45
C VAL A 259 -17.88 -3.62 0.10
N GLY A 260 -18.21 -2.47 -0.48
CA GLY A 260 -17.68 -2.04 -1.77
C GLY A 260 -17.61 -0.53 -1.97
N GLY A 261 -17.29 -0.15 -3.21
CA GLY A 261 -16.90 1.21 -3.59
C GLY A 261 -15.40 1.45 -3.42
N GLN A 262 -14.89 2.51 -4.07
CA GLN A 262 -13.46 2.85 -4.05
C GLN A 262 -12.92 3.01 -2.62
N ARG A 263 -13.73 3.61 -1.73
CA ARG A 263 -13.39 3.89 -0.33
C ARG A 263 -13.96 2.89 0.67
N CYS A 264 -14.60 1.80 0.22
CA CYS A 264 -15.26 0.82 1.07
C CYS A 264 -16.31 1.42 2.04
N SER A 265 -17.06 2.43 1.60
CA SER A 265 -18.00 3.19 2.43
C SER A 265 -19.47 2.78 2.25
N ARG A 266 -19.75 1.72 1.50
CA ARG A 266 -21.11 1.24 1.24
C ARG A 266 -21.14 -0.27 1.10
N CYS A 267 -22.30 -0.87 1.27
CA CYS A 267 -22.49 -2.29 0.97
C CYS A 267 -22.41 -2.55 -0.53
N LEU A 268 -22.01 -3.78 -0.91
CA LEU A 268 -22.14 -4.26 -2.28
C LEU A 268 -23.61 -4.33 -2.69
N ALA A 269 -23.87 -4.35 -4.00
CA ALA A 269 -25.19 -4.60 -4.53
C ALA A 269 -25.76 -5.92 -3.97
N GLY A 270 -27.03 -5.92 -3.57
CA GLY A 270 -27.66 -7.05 -2.87
C GLY A 270 -27.41 -7.09 -1.36
N TYR A 271 -26.79 -6.06 -0.79
CA TYR A 271 -26.58 -5.90 0.65
C TYR A 271 -26.96 -4.50 1.14
N PHE A 272 -27.33 -4.38 2.42
CA PHE A 272 -27.73 -3.12 3.05
C PHE A 272 -27.25 -3.01 4.51
N GLY A 273 -27.32 -1.81 5.08
CA GLY A 273 -27.06 -1.58 6.52
C GLY A 273 -25.58 -1.38 6.88
N PHE A 274 -24.83 -0.65 6.05
CA PHE A 274 -23.44 -0.28 6.34
C PHE A 274 -23.31 0.34 7.75
N PRO A 275 -22.28 -0.01 8.55
CA PRO A 275 -21.10 -0.83 8.22
C PRO A 275 -21.29 -2.34 8.28
N HIS A 276 -22.40 -2.83 8.84
CA HIS A 276 -22.66 -4.26 9.01
C HIS A 276 -23.57 -4.80 7.91
N CYS A 277 -23.00 -4.96 6.71
CA CYS A 277 -23.74 -5.33 5.51
C CYS A 277 -24.45 -6.69 5.62
N ARG A 278 -25.78 -6.67 5.50
CA ARG A 278 -26.67 -7.84 5.51
C ARG A 278 -27.28 -8.05 4.12
N PRO A 279 -27.51 -9.31 3.70
CA PRO A 279 -28.10 -9.58 2.39
C PRO A 279 -29.53 -9.01 2.33
N CYS A 280 -29.93 -8.57 1.14
CA CYS A 280 -31.32 -8.22 0.88
C CYS A 280 -32.22 -9.45 1.07
N LEU A 281 -33.35 -9.27 1.77
CA LEU A 281 -34.32 -10.33 2.02
C LEU A 281 -35.57 -10.06 1.19
N CYS A 282 -35.52 -10.39 -0.10
CA CYS A 282 -36.60 -10.09 -1.05
C CYS A 282 -37.43 -11.31 -1.46
N ASN A 283 -37.42 -12.37 -0.63
CA ASN A 283 -38.17 -13.61 -0.84
C ASN A 283 -37.99 -14.25 -2.23
N GLY A 284 -36.86 -13.99 -2.91
CA GLY A 284 -36.58 -14.47 -4.27
C GLY A 284 -37.18 -13.64 -5.41
N TYR A 285 -37.95 -12.58 -5.10
CA TYR A 285 -38.63 -11.75 -6.11
C TYR A 285 -37.88 -10.47 -6.48
N ALA A 286 -36.76 -10.16 -5.80
CA ALA A 286 -35.81 -9.13 -6.20
C ALA A 286 -34.39 -9.47 -5.74
N GLU A 287 -33.38 -8.96 -6.44
CA GLU A 287 -31.96 -9.13 -6.08
C GLU A 287 -31.37 -7.91 -5.37
N LEU A 288 -31.98 -6.74 -5.58
CA LEU A 288 -31.51 -5.46 -5.06
C LEU A 288 -32.52 -4.90 -4.05
N CYS A 289 -31.99 -4.24 -3.04
CA CYS A 289 -32.74 -3.49 -2.07
C CYS A 289 -32.08 -2.13 -1.82
N ASP A 290 -32.84 -1.22 -1.23
CA ASP A 290 -32.34 0.06 -0.78
C ASP A 290 -31.17 -0.14 0.22
N PRO A 291 -30.01 0.50 0.00
CA PRO A 291 -28.80 0.21 0.77
C PRO A 291 -28.86 0.66 2.24
N LEU A 292 -29.83 1.52 2.60
CA LEU A 292 -30.01 2.01 3.97
C LEU A 292 -31.08 1.22 4.72
N THR A 293 -32.26 1.09 4.11
CA THR A 293 -33.47 0.52 4.74
C THR A 293 -33.60 -0.99 4.52
N GLY A 294 -33.01 -1.54 3.46
CA GLY A 294 -33.18 -2.93 3.05
C GLY A 294 -34.49 -3.22 2.33
N GLY A 295 -35.29 -2.19 2.00
CA GLY A 295 -36.52 -2.33 1.23
C GLY A 295 -36.24 -2.77 -0.21
N CYS A 296 -36.86 -3.84 -0.66
CA CYS A 296 -36.63 -4.44 -1.96
C CYS A 296 -37.04 -3.52 -3.11
N LEU A 297 -36.21 -3.50 -4.16
CA LEU A 297 -36.42 -2.67 -5.35
C LEU A 297 -36.92 -3.55 -6.50
N ASN A 298 -37.93 -3.08 -7.23
CA ASN A 298 -38.46 -3.73 -8.43
C ASN A 298 -38.89 -5.19 -8.19
N CYS A 299 -39.76 -5.41 -7.20
CA CYS A 299 -40.38 -6.71 -6.94
C CYS A 299 -40.99 -7.31 -8.23
N ARG A 300 -40.54 -8.52 -8.58
CA ARG A 300 -41.00 -9.26 -9.76
C ARG A 300 -42.18 -10.16 -9.44
N GLY A 301 -42.81 -10.74 -10.46
CA GLY A 301 -43.90 -11.70 -10.26
C GLY A 301 -45.14 -11.10 -9.61
N PHE A 302 -45.43 -9.82 -9.87
CA PHE A 302 -46.57 -9.10 -9.30
C PHE A 302 -46.62 -9.09 -7.77
N THR A 303 -45.44 -9.11 -7.13
CA THR A 303 -45.29 -8.97 -5.68
C THR A 303 -45.02 -7.52 -5.27
N THR A 304 -45.32 -7.18 -4.01
CA THR A 304 -45.12 -5.87 -3.39
C THR A 304 -44.86 -6.04 -1.89
N GLY A 305 -44.62 -4.94 -1.18
CA GLY A 305 -44.14 -4.93 0.21
C GLY A 305 -42.64 -4.64 0.31
N SER A 306 -42.13 -4.46 1.53
CA SER A 306 -40.72 -4.11 1.74
C SER A 306 -39.76 -5.27 1.46
N HIS A 307 -40.28 -6.50 1.43
CA HIS A 307 -39.57 -7.75 1.19
C HIS A 307 -40.17 -8.53 0.01
N CYS A 308 -41.04 -7.90 -0.80
CA CYS A 308 -41.81 -8.56 -1.85
C CYS A 308 -42.65 -9.75 -1.30
N GLU A 309 -43.20 -9.58 -0.09
CA GLU A 309 -43.85 -10.63 0.71
C GLU A 309 -45.33 -10.85 0.38
N ARG A 310 -45.95 -9.96 -0.40
CA ARG A 310 -47.39 -10.00 -0.71
C ARG A 310 -47.64 -9.72 -2.18
N CYS A 311 -48.80 -10.14 -2.69
CA CYS A 311 -49.21 -9.81 -4.05
C CYS A 311 -49.63 -8.33 -4.16
N MET A 312 -49.39 -7.74 -5.34
CA MET A 312 -49.93 -6.44 -5.70
C MET A 312 -51.47 -6.47 -5.70
N ASP A 313 -52.09 -5.30 -5.53
CA ASP A 313 -53.55 -5.18 -5.60
C ASP A 313 -54.09 -5.76 -6.92
N GLY A 314 -55.15 -6.55 -6.80
CA GLY A 314 -55.72 -7.34 -7.90
C GLY A 314 -55.00 -8.63 -8.28
N TYR A 315 -54.04 -9.08 -7.47
CA TYR A 315 -53.49 -10.42 -7.55
C TYR A 315 -53.70 -11.19 -6.23
N TYR A 316 -53.84 -12.51 -6.30
CA TYR A 316 -53.99 -13.40 -5.15
C TYR A 316 -52.95 -14.51 -5.15
N GLY A 317 -52.69 -15.08 -3.97
CA GLY A 317 -51.66 -16.10 -3.74
C GLY A 317 -50.77 -15.72 -2.54
N ASN A 318 -49.91 -16.65 -2.13
CA ASN A 318 -48.96 -16.44 -1.04
C ASN A 318 -47.48 -16.62 -1.46
N PRO A 319 -46.78 -15.53 -1.81
CA PRO A 319 -45.37 -15.56 -2.21
C PRO A 319 -44.43 -16.20 -1.18
N LEU A 320 -44.75 -16.11 0.12
CA LEU A 320 -43.93 -16.68 1.20
C LEU A 320 -43.98 -18.20 1.24
N ASN A 321 -45.04 -18.80 0.70
CA ASN A 321 -45.18 -20.25 0.58
C ASN A 321 -44.69 -20.78 -0.78
N GLY A 322 -44.11 -19.91 -1.62
CA GLY A 322 -43.72 -20.25 -3.00
C GLY A 322 -44.89 -20.24 -3.99
N GLU A 323 -46.06 -19.77 -3.60
CA GLU A 323 -47.19 -19.59 -4.53
C GLU A 323 -46.98 -18.32 -5.36
N HIS A 324 -47.26 -18.42 -6.66
CA HIS A 324 -47.17 -17.27 -7.56
C HIS A 324 -48.40 -16.37 -7.41
N CYS A 325 -48.21 -15.07 -7.63
CA CYS A 325 -49.32 -14.13 -7.67
C CYS A 325 -50.12 -14.29 -8.97
N HIS A 326 -51.36 -14.74 -8.85
CA HIS A 326 -52.29 -14.93 -9.95
C HIS A 326 -53.25 -13.75 -10.05
N PRO A 327 -53.57 -13.26 -11.26
CA PRO A 327 -54.47 -12.13 -11.43
C PRO A 327 -55.91 -12.48 -11.04
N CYS A 328 -56.56 -11.60 -10.30
CA CYS A 328 -57.97 -11.69 -9.95
C CYS A 328 -58.87 -11.44 -11.17
N MET A 329 -59.74 -12.39 -11.50
CA MET A 329 -60.71 -12.26 -12.61
C MET A 329 -62.03 -11.71 -12.10
N CYS A 330 -62.11 -10.41 -11.88
CA CYS A 330 -63.21 -9.77 -11.16
C CYS A 330 -63.79 -8.55 -11.89
N PRO A 331 -64.68 -8.69 -12.90
CA PRO A 331 -64.95 -9.79 -13.88
C PRO A 331 -64.02 -9.78 -15.12
N GLY A 332 -62.93 -9.03 -15.09
CA GLY A 332 -61.84 -9.07 -16.08
C GLY A 332 -60.49 -9.06 -15.37
N ALA A 333 -59.39 -9.12 -16.13
CA ALA A 333 -58.04 -9.02 -15.56
C ALA A 333 -57.77 -7.64 -14.94
N PRO A 334 -56.82 -7.51 -13.99
CA PRO A 334 -56.49 -6.23 -13.34
C PRO A 334 -56.11 -5.09 -14.29
N THR A 335 -55.61 -5.42 -15.49
CA THR A 335 -55.27 -4.45 -16.54
C THR A 335 -56.46 -4.00 -17.39
N SER A 336 -57.66 -4.53 -17.14
CA SER A 336 -58.87 -4.24 -17.91
C SER A 336 -59.69 -3.09 -17.29
N ASN A 337 -60.36 -2.31 -18.14
CA ASN A 337 -61.33 -1.28 -17.71
C ASN A 337 -62.59 -1.85 -17.02
N ARG A 338 -62.71 -3.18 -16.91
CA ARG A 338 -63.83 -3.88 -16.27
C ARG A 338 -63.46 -4.48 -14.92
N TYR A 339 -62.30 -4.15 -14.36
CA TYR A 339 -61.84 -4.64 -13.07
C TYR A 339 -62.29 -3.69 -11.95
N PHE A 340 -63.12 -4.20 -11.02
CA PHE A 340 -63.75 -3.37 -9.97
C PHE A 340 -63.55 -3.90 -8.54
N ALA A 341 -62.41 -4.53 -8.28
CA ALA A 341 -62.07 -5.09 -6.96
C ALA A 341 -60.70 -4.58 -6.47
N HIS A 342 -60.45 -4.64 -5.15
CA HIS A 342 -59.11 -4.36 -4.61
C HIS A 342 -58.29 -5.63 -4.40
N SER A 343 -58.95 -6.73 -4.04
CA SER A 343 -58.33 -8.04 -3.84
C SER A 343 -59.34 -9.16 -4.13
N CYS A 344 -58.85 -10.39 -4.22
CA CYS A 344 -59.69 -11.58 -4.28
C CYS A 344 -59.02 -12.72 -3.50
N TYR A 345 -59.79 -13.75 -3.18
CA TYR A 345 -59.26 -15.00 -2.63
C TYR A 345 -59.94 -16.18 -3.31
N GLN A 346 -59.29 -17.34 -3.27
CA GLN A 346 -59.84 -18.56 -3.83
C GLN A 346 -60.63 -19.30 -2.74
N ASP A 347 -61.88 -19.62 -3.03
CA ASP A 347 -62.72 -20.41 -2.12
C ASP A 347 -62.26 -21.87 -2.08
N SER A 348 -62.15 -22.43 -0.87
CA SER A 348 -61.57 -23.75 -0.64
C SER A 348 -62.47 -24.92 -1.08
N GLN A 349 -63.76 -24.68 -1.30
CA GLN A 349 -64.73 -25.70 -1.68
C GLN A 349 -65.06 -25.69 -3.17
N SER A 350 -65.21 -24.49 -3.75
CA SER A 350 -65.61 -24.30 -5.15
C SER A 350 -64.45 -24.00 -6.11
N ALA A 351 -63.25 -23.74 -5.57
CA ALA A 351 -62.10 -23.20 -6.31
C ALA A 351 -62.40 -21.89 -7.06
N GLN A 352 -63.53 -21.23 -6.78
CA GLN A 352 -63.96 -20.00 -7.42
C GLN A 352 -63.29 -18.79 -6.76
N SER A 353 -62.92 -17.78 -7.56
CA SER A 353 -62.36 -16.53 -7.05
C SER A 353 -63.45 -15.64 -6.49
N VAL A 354 -63.41 -15.37 -5.18
CA VAL A 354 -64.31 -14.43 -4.49
C VAL A 354 -63.65 -13.05 -4.46
N CYS A 355 -64.36 -12.04 -4.96
CA CYS A 355 -63.82 -10.70 -5.20
C CYS A 355 -64.22 -9.71 -4.09
N ASN A 356 -63.23 -9.04 -3.49
CA ASN A 356 -63.44 -7.92 -2.58
C ASN A 356 -63.61 -6.63 -3.39
N CYS A 357 -64.88 -6.31 -3.69
CA CYS A 357 -65.25 -5.26 -4.62
C CYS A 357 -65.00 -3.84 -4.06
N LEU A 358 -64.74 -2.90 -4.97
CA LEU A 358 -64.74 -1.47 -4.69
C LEU A 358 -66.10 -1.01 -4.15
N LYS A 359 -66.12 0.09 -3.38
CA LYS A 359 -67.37 0.68 -2.89
C LYS A 359 -68.31 1.00 -4.06
N GLY A 360 -69.53 0.49 -4.00
CA GLY A 360 -70.55 0.66 -5.05
C GLY A 360 -70.62 -0.48 -6.07
N TYR A 361 -69.75 -1.48 -5.97
CA TYR A 361 -69.75 -2.69 -6.79
C TYR A 361 -70.02 -3.92 -5.92
N SER A 362 -70.75 -4.90 -6.46
CA SER A 362 -70.99 -6.19 -5.82
C SER A 362 -70.86 -7.31 -6.85
N GLY A 363 -70.25 -8.42 -6.46
CA GLY A 363 -70.27 -9.66 -7.22
C GLY A 363 -71.58 -10.42 -7.01
N MET A 364 -72.03 -11.15 -8.03
CA MET A 364 -73.07 -12.18 -7.91
C MET A 364 -72.41 -13.54 -7.67
#